data_AF-A0A8T7GBT9-F1
#
_entry.id   AF-A0A8T7GBT9-F1
#
_cell.length_a   1.000
_cell.length_b   1.000
_cell.length_c   1.000
_cell.angle_alpha   90.00
_cell.angle_beta   90.00
_cell.angle_gamma   90.00
#
_symmetry.space_group_name_H-M   'P 1'
#
loop_
_entity.id
_entity.type
_entity.pdbx_description
1 polymer ?
#
loop_
_entity_poly.entity_id
_entity_poly.type
_entity_poly.pdbx_seq_one_letter_code
_entity_poly.pdbx_strand_id
1 'polypeptide(L)'
;MDMRKMDSANKITLLLPDANTLSMDSRLKQLERKQKLYLLLKEQHDAELKELMHYMSVLTSVENNLVRTYLHTLLTDGLRHIEYISRIMAEIEGATSSSSLTKKGIQESIADEVQSRDALLRCAEMADDPETAEILKSISVDEEHHIKILEHLSELVQSAKGL
;
A
#
# COMPACT_ATOMS: atom_id res chain seq x y z
N MET A 1 -55.25 59.12 -25.34
CA MET A 1 -54.75 59.44 -24.00
C MET A 1 -53.82 58.30 -23.61
N ASP A 2 -52.52 58.59 -23.67
CA ASP A 2 -51.39 57.64 -23.63
C ASP A 2 -51.29 56.89 -22.30
N MET A 3 -51.19 55.56 -22.37
CA MET A 3 -50.68 54.71 -21.29
C MET A 3 -49.20 54.43 -21.54
N ARG A 4 -48.33 55.28 -20.99
CA ARG A 4 -46.93 54.94 -20.73
C ARG A 4 -46.48 55.61 -19.44
N LYS A 5 -46.11 54.79 -18.46
CA LYS A 5 -44.85 54.90 -17.71
C LYS A 5 -44.64 53.61 -16.91
N MET A 6 -43.75 52.79 -17.45
CA MET A 6 -42.95 51.83 -16.71
C MET A 6 -42.07 52.59 -15.71
N ASP A 7 -41.95 52.07 -14.50
CA ASP A 7 -40.75 52.15 -13.68
C ASP A 7 -40.66 50.81 -12.92
N SER A 8 -39.81 49.90 -13.42
CA SER A 8 -38.42 49.69 -12.98
C SER A 8 -38.39 48.87 -11.67
N ALA A 9 -38.43 47.54 -11.82
CA ALA A 9 -37.23 46.70 -11.83
C ALA A 9 -36.61 46.56 -10.44
N ASN A 10 -37.11 45.58 -9.69
CA ASN A 10 -36.27 44.82 -8.77
C ASN A 10 -36.74 43.36 -8.73
N LYS A 11 -36.65 42.68 -9.89
CA LYS A 11 -36.59 41.22 -9.90
C LYS A 11 -35.16 40.86 -9.52
N ILE A 12 -34.97 40.52 -8.25
CA ILE A 12 -33.84 39.68 -7.84
C ILE A 12 -34.06 38.35 -8.58
N THR A 13 -33.48 38.24 -9.77
CA THR A 13 -33.34 36.96 -10.44
C THR A 13 -32.39 36.16 -9.55
N LEU A 14 -32.93 35.28 -8.70
CA LEU A 14 -32.15 34.17 -8.18
C LEU A 14 -31.71 33.38 -9.41
N LEU A 15 -30.48 33.62 -9.84
CA LEU A 15 -29.78 32.78 -10.81
C LEU A 15 -29.60 31.43 -10.11
N LEU A 16 -30.57 30.53 -10.33
CA LEU A 16 -30.41 29.13 -9.99
C LEU A 16 -29.21 28.63 -10.83
N PRO A 17 -28.20 28.01 -10.19
CA PRO A 17 -27.09 27.45 -10.93
C PRO A 17 -27.63 26.45 -11.97
N ASP A 18 -27.15 26.57 -13.20
CA ASP A 18 -27.49 25.68 -14.29
C ASP A 18 -26.97 24.25 -14.03
N ALA A 19 -27.60 23.26 -14.66
CA ALA A 19 -27.29 21.84 -14.40
C ALA A 19 -25.79 21.50 -14.57
N ASN A 20 -25.08 22.27 -15.40
CA ASN A 20 -23.64 22.12 -15.62
C ASN A 20 -22.80 22.60 -14.43
N THR A 21 -23.19 23.71 -13.77
CA THR A 21 -22.53 24.20 -12.55
C THR A 21 -22.84 23.32 -11.34
N LEU A 22 -24.07 22.82 -11.20
CA LEU A 22 -24.43 21.82 -10.18
C LEU A 22 -23.64 20.51 -10.36
N SER A 23 -23.45 20.06 -11.60
CA SER A 23 -22.65 18.88 -11.94
C SER A 23 -21.15 19.07 -11.63
N MET A 24 -20.57 20.23 -11.96
CA MET A 24 -19.18 20.55 -11.61
C MET A 24 -18.96 20.64 -10.10
N ASP A 25 -19.84 21.31 -9.37
CA ASP A 25 -19.78 21.42 -7.90
C ASP A 25 -19.86 20.03 -7.24
N SER A 26 -20.70 19.14 -7.76
CA SER A 26 -20.79 17.75 -7.27
C SER A 26 -19.50 16.95 -7.49
N ARG A 27 -18.84 17.13 -8.65
CA ARG A 27 -17.55 16.50 -8.97
C ARG A 27 -16.42 17.04 -8.11
N LEU A 28 -16.37 18.36 -7.91
CA LEU A 28 -15.38 19.00 -7.05
C LEU A 28 -15.49 18.49 -5.61
N LYS A 29 -16.71 18.46 -5.05
CA LYS A 29 -16.97 17.89 -3.72
C LYS A 29 -16.58 16.41 -3.61
N GLN A 30 -16.76 15.63 -4.67
CA GLN A 30 -16.34 14.24 -4.70
C GLN A 30 -14.81 14.11 -4.69
N LEU A 31 -14.10 14.96 -5.43
CA LEU A 31 -12.63 14.99 -5.44
C LEU A 31 -12.08 15.43 -4.09
N GLU A 32 -12.63 16.47 -3.47
CA GLU A 32 -12.25 16.92 -2.13
C GLU A 32 -12.43 15.80 -1.08
N ARG A 33 -13.56 15.08 -1.14
CA ARG A 33 -13.80 13.93 -0.25
C ARG A 33 -12.78 12.82 -0.46
N LYS A 34 -12.47 12.48 -1.72
CA LYS A 34 -11.45 11.47 -2.05
C LYS A 34 -10.07 11.89 -1.54
N GLN A 35 -9.68 13.14 -1.73
CA GLN A 35 -8.41 13.67 -1.25
C GLN A 35 -8.33 13.64 0.28
N LYS A 36 -9.40 14.04 0.97
CA LYS A 36 -9.45 13.97 2.45
C LYS A 36 -9.36 12.52 2.95
N LEU A 37 -10.08 11.60 2.31
CA LEU A 37 -9.99 10.18 2.64
C LEU A 37 -8.57 9.65 2.42
N TYR A 38 -7.93 9.99 1.30
CA TYR A 38 -6.56 9.59 1.02
C TYR A 38 -5.59 10.04 2.10
N LEU A 39 -5.68 11.30 2.56
CA LEU A 39 -4.81 11.81 3.62
C LEU A 39 -4.99 11.04 4.94
N LEU A 40 -6.23 10.75 5.32
CA LEU A 40 -6.51 9.95 6.52
C LEU A 40 -6.01 8.50 6.40
N LEU A 41 -6.18 7.90 5.21
CA LEU A 41 -5.66 6.54 4.95
C LEU A 41 -4.14 6.51 4.99
N LYS A 42 -3.48 7.53 4.47
CA LYS A 42 -2.01 7.66 4.53
C LYS A 42 -1.53 7.77 5.98
N GLU A 43 -2.18 8.59 6.80
CA GLU A 43 -1.87 8.70 8.23
C GLU A 43 -2.05 7.35 8.94
N GLN A 44 -3.13 6.61 8.63
CA GLN A 44 -3.36 5.28 9.20
C GLN A 44 -2.32 4.26 8.73
N HIS A 45 -1.97 4.26 7.44
CA HIS A 45 -0.92 3.39 6.89
C HIS A 45 0.41 3.56 7.63
N ASP A 46 0.82 4.81 7.85
CA ASP A 46 2.05 5.13 8.57
C ASP A 46 1.98 4.73 10.05
N ALA A 47 0.80 4.82 10.66
CA ALA A 47 0.57 4.35 12.03
C ALA A 47 0.70 2.81 12.15
N GLU A 48 0.10 2.05 11.24
CA GLU A 48 0.21 0.57 11.21
C GLU A 48 1.67 0.13 11.04
N LEU A 49 2.41 0.75 10.11
CA LEU A 49 3.85 0.46 9.93
C LEU A 49 4.64 0.68 11.22
N LYS A 50 4.36 1.77 11.94
CA LYS A 50 5.02 2.07 13.21
C LYS A 50 4.69 1.05 14.29
N GLU A 51 3.45 0.57 14.37
CA GLU A 51 3.05 -0.48 15.30
C GLU A 51 3.73 -1.81 14.99
N LEU A 52 3.79 -2.20 13.70
CA LEU A 52 4.51 -3.42 13.28
C LEU A 52 5.98 -3.37 13.66
N MET A 53 6.67 -2.23 13.43
CA MET A 53 8.06 -2.04 13.85
C MET A 53 8.22 -2.16 15.36
N HIS A 54 7.27 -1.65 16.14
CA HIS A 54 7.27 -1.77 17.59
C HIS A 54 7.13 -3.23 18.03
N TYR A 55 6.19 -3.99 17.47
CA TYR A 55 6.00 -5.41 17.80
C TYR A 55 7.21 -6.26 17.42
N MET A 56 7.83 -5.99 16.25
CA MET A 56 9.09 -6.64 15.84
C MET A 56 10.21 -6.36 16.83
N SER A 57 10.35 -5.12 17.30
CA SER A 57 11.35 -4.77 18.32
C SER A 57 11.09 -5.50 19.63
N VAL A 58 9.84 -5.55 20.10
CA VAL A 58 9.47 -6.24 21.34
C VAL A 58 9.76 -7.75 21.25
N LEU A 59 9.48 -8.39 20.12
CA LEU A 59 9.73 -9.83 19.89
C LEU A 59 11.19 -10.25 20.11
N THR A 60 12.16 -9.34 20.00
CA THR A 60 13.58 -9.63 20.26
C THR A 60 13.88 -9.94 21.73
N SER A 61 13.02 -9.51 22.65
CA SER A 61 13.24 -9.60 24.10
C SER A 61 12.19 -10.41 24.85
N VAL A 62 11.09 -10.80 24.19
CA VAL A 62 10.02 -11.58 24.82
C VAL A 62 10.39 -13.06 24.87
N GLU A 63 10.58 -13.57 26.09
CA GLU A 63 10.81 -14.99 26.37
C GLU A 63 9.51 -15.82 26.45
N ASN A 64 8.39 -15.19 26.80
CA ASN A 64 7.13 -15.89 26.98
C ASN A 64 6.51 -16.31 25.63
N ASN A 65 6.52 -17.61 25.34
CA ASN A 65 6.01 -18.18 24.08
C ASN A 65 4.54 -17.87 23.77
N LEU A 66 3.68 -17.77 24.80
CA LEU A 66 2.29 -17.40 24.60
C LEU A 66 2.19 -15.93 24.12
N VAL A 67 2.92 -15.02 24.76
CA VAL A 67 2.99 -13.62 24.34
C VAL A 67 3.59 -13.49 22.94
N ARG A 68 4.66 -14.23 22.62
CA ARG A 68 5.24 -14.27 21.25
C ARG A 68 4.20 -14.67 20.21
N THR A 69 3.40 -15.69 20.49
CA THR A 69 2.33 -16.17 19.59
C THR A 69 1.29 -15.08 19.33
N TYR A 70 0.88 -14.35 20.37
CA TYR A 70 -0.03 -13.22 20.21
C TYR A 70 0.60 -12.07 19.41
N LEU A 71 1.88 -11.74 19.65
CA LEU A 71 2.59 -10.72 18.86
C LEU A 71 2.70 -11.11 17.38
N HIS A 72 2.98 -12.37 17.05
CA HIS A 72 2.97 -12.85 15.65
C HIS A 72 1.58 -12.74 15.00
N THR A 73 0.51 -12.96 15.76
CA THR A 73 -0.86 -12.76 15.28
C THR A 73 -1.11 -11.29 14.95
N LEU A 74 -0.73 -10.37 15.87
CA LEU A 74 -0.85 -8.92 15.66
C LEU A 74 -0.04 -8.44 14.44
N LEU A 75 1.18 -8.97 14.25
CA LEU A 75 1.99 -8.67 13.06
C LEU A 75 1.28 -9.11 11.77
N THR A 76 0.69 -10.31 11.78
CA THR A 76 -0.04 -10.85 10.62
C THR A 76 -1.31 -10.07 10.30
N ASP A 77 -2.03 -9.59 11.33
CA ASP A 77 -3.20 -8.72 11.17
C ASP A 77 -2.79 -7.34 10.62
N GLY A 78 -1.77 -6.69 11.20
CA GLY A 78 -1.32 -5.38 10.76
C GLY A 78 -0.76 -5.35 9.33
N LEU A 79 -0.07 -6.42 8.89
CA LEU A 79 0.34 -6.56 7.48
C LEU A 79 -0.88 -6.58 6.53
N ARG A 80 -1.97 -7.25 6.89
CA ARG A 80 -3.22 -7.24 6.12
C ARG A 80 -3.90 -5.87 6.12
N HIS A 81 -3.84 -5.14 7.23
CA HIS A 81 -4.37 -3.77 7.28
C HIS A 81 -3.63 -2.86 6.30
N ILE A 82 -2.30 -2.90 6.30
CA ILE A 82 -1.45 -2.15 5.36
C ILE A 82 -1.79 -2.48 3.91
N GLU A 83 -1.96 -3.77 3.58
CA GLU A 83 -2.37 -4.21 2.25
C GLU A 83 -3.70 -3.58 1.82
N TYR A 84 -4.74 -3.67 2.68
CA TYR A 84 -6.06 -3.13 2.37
C TYR A 84 -6.07 -1.61 2.24
N ILE A 85 -5.37 -0.91 3.12
CA ILE A 85 -5.25 0.55 3.08
C ILE A 85 -4.54 0.98 1.80
N SER A 86 -3.42 0.35 1.48
CA SER A 86 -2.62 0.63 0.27
C SER A 86 -3.45 0.43 -1.00
N ARG A 87 -4.27 -0.64 -1.04
CA ARG A 87 -5.19 -0.88 -2.17
C ARG A 87 -6.20 0.24 -2.35
N ILE A 88 -6.85 0.68 -1.27
CA ILE A 88 -7.84 1.78 -1.34
C ILE A 88 -7.16 3.10 -1.76
N MET A 89 -5.96 3.37 -1.25
CA MET A 89 -5.18 4.55 -1.66
C MET A 89 -4.85 4.54 -3.15
N ALA A 90 -4.39 3.41 -3.69
CA ALA A 90 -4.10 3.23 -5.11
C ALA A 90 -5.35 3.45 -5.99
N GLU A 91 -6.52 2.94 -5.56
CA GLU A 91 -7.80 3.18 -6.24
C GLU A 91 -8.18 4.67 -6.26
N ILE A 92 -7.89 5.41 -5.19
CA ILE A 92 -8.15 6.87 -5.13
C ILE A 92 -7.23 7.63 -6.10
N GLU A 93 -5.95 7.24 -6.18
CA GLU A 93 -4.97 7.83 -7.11
C GLU A 93 -5.27 7.52 -8.58
N GLY A 94 -6.21 6.63 -8.86
CA GLY A 94 -6.51 6.17 -10.22
C GLY A 94 -5.43 5.25 -10.77
N ALA A 95 -4.62 4.64 -9.89
CA ALA A 95 -3.76 3.54 -10.28
C ALA A 95 -4.67 2.39 -10.72
N THR A 96 -4.70 2.13 -12.03
CA THR A 96 -5.32 0.92 -12.55
C THR A 96 -4.61 -0.27 -11.90
N SER A 97 -5.38 -1.26 -11.46
CA SER A 97 -5.00 -2.41 -10.63
C SER A 97 -4.01 -3.40 -11.27
N SER A 98 -3.11 -2.90 -12.14
CA SER A 98 -2.08 -3.65 -12.85
C SER A 98 -0.66 -3.19 -12.54
N SER A 99 -0.45 -2.27 -11.59
CA SER A 99 0.87 -1.65 -11.35
C SER A 99 1.85 -2.46 -10.49
N SER A 100 1.44 -3.52 -9.77
CA SER A 100 2.32 -4.18 -8.77
C SER A 100 2.91 -5.54 -9.16
N LEU A 101 2.53 -6.14 -10.28
CA LEU A 101 3.16 -7.36 -10.82
C LEU A 101 3.67 -7.09 -12.24
N THR A 102 4.43 -6.01 -12.41
CA THR A 102 5.13 -5.77 -13.66
C THR A 102 6.34 -6.71 -13.75
N LYS A 103 6.68 -7.18 -14.95
CA LYS A 103 7.89 -7.98 -15.18
C LYS A 103 9.14 -7.30 -14.56
N LYS A 104 9.20 -5.98 -14.64
CA LYS A 104 10.27 -5.18 -14.05
C LYS A 104 10.27 -5.27 -12.52
N GLY A 105 9.13 -5.07 -11.87
CA GLY A 105 9.01 -5.16 -10.41
C GLY A 105 9.38 -6.55 -9.88
N ILE A 106 8.95 -7.63 -10.56
CA ILE A 106 9.34 -8.99 -10.18
C ILE A 106 10.85 -9.22 -10.34
N GLN A 107 11.45 -8.68 -11.41
CA GLN A 107 12.90 -8.77 -11.61
C GLN A 107 13.68 -7.99 -10.54
N GLU A 108 13.19 -6.82 -10.11
CA GLU A 108 13.76 -6.06 -9.01
C GLU A 108 13.66 -6.87 -7.69
N SER A 109 12.49 -7.45 -7.38
CA SER A 109 12.35 -8.32 -6.21
C SER A 109 13.28 -9.54 -6.25
N ILE A 110 13.45 -10.21 -7.39
CA ILE A 110 14.41 -11.32 -7.52
C ILE A 110 15.84 -10.85 -7.24
N ALA A 111 16.22 -9.68 -7.74
CA ALA A 111 17.54 -9.12 -7.49
C ALA A 111 17.76 -8.80 -6.00
N ASP A 112 16.74 -8.25 -5.34
CA ASP A 112 16.76 -7.97 -3.90
C ASP A 112 16.90 -9.26 -3.07
N GLU A 113 16.16 -10.33 -3.42
CA GLU A 113 16.27 -11.63 -2.75
C GLU A 113 17.66 -12.28 -2.94
N VAL A 114 18.22 -12.19 -4.15
CA VAL A 114 19.59 -12.66 -4.43
C VAL A 114 20.61 -11.89 -3.59
N GLN A 115 20.45 -10.56 -3.49
CA GLN A 115 21.31 -9.73 -2.66
C GLN A 115 21.18 -10.06 -1.16
N SER A 116 19.96 -10.31 -0.68
CA SER A 116 19.67 -10.72 0.70
C SER A 116 20.37 -12.05 1.02
N ARG A 117 20.16 -13.08 0.19
CA ARG A 117 20.81 -14.39 0.30
C ARG A 117 22.33 -14.29 0.38
N ASP A 118 22.94 -13.55 -0.55
CA ASP A 118 24.40 -13.41 -0.63
C ASP A 118 24.97 -12.60 0.56
N ALA A 119 24.20 -11.67 1.13
CA ALA A 119 24.55 -10.99 2.36
C ALA A 119 24.49 -11.94 3.57
N LEU A 120 23.42 -12.73 3.69
CA LEU A 120 23.23 -13.71 4.77
C LEU A 120 24.34 -14.77 4.80
N LEU A 121 24.73 -15.29 3.63
CA LEU A 121 25.85 -16.24 3.52
C LEU A 121 27.17 -15.64 3.98
N ARG A 122 27.49 -14.40 3.59
CA ARG A 122 28.67 -13.69 4.08
C ARG A 122 28.62 -13.45 5.59
N CYS A 123 27.45 -13.11 6.13
CA CYS A 123 27.27 -13.00 7.58
C CYS A 123 27.50 -14.34 8.29
N ALA A 124 27.02 -15.45 7.73
CA ALA A 124 27.22 -16.78 8.29
C ALA A 124 28.71 -17.20 8.30
N GLU A 125 29.48 -16.82 7.28
CA GLU A 125 30.94 -17.05 7.22
C GLU A 125 31.71 -16.24 8.28
N MET A 126 31.17 -15.09 8.69
CA MET A 126 31.77 -14.19 9.68
C MET A 126 31.31 -14.45 11.12
N ALA A 127 30.33 -15.34 11.33
CA ALA A 127 29.77 -15.59 12.65
C ALA A 127 30.76 -16.36 13.54
N ASP A 128 30.96 -15.86 14.77
CA ASP A 128 31.90 -16.44 15.75
C ASP A 128 31.35 -17.71 16.41
N ASP A 129 30.03 -17.94 16.36
CA ASP A 129 29.38 -19.10 16.95
C ASP A 129 28.63 -19.95 15.89
N PRO A 130 28.68 -21.30 16.00
CA PRO A 130 28.06 -22.18 15.02
C PRO A 130 26.54 -22.06 14.94
N GLU A 131 25.86 -21.72 16.03
CA GLU A 131 24.39 -21.65 16.07
C GLU A 131 23.89 -20.47 15.23
N THR A 132 24.46 -19.28 15.42
CA THR A 132 24.19 -18.11 14.58
C THR A 132 24.50 -18.39 13.11
N ALA A 133 25.63 -19.04 12.82
CA ALA A 133 25.98 -19.40 11.45
C ALA A 133 24.93 -20.29 10.78
N GLU A 134 24.43 -21.32 11.49
CA GLU A 134 23.40 -22.22 10.96
C GLU A 134 22.03 -21.54 10.81
N ILE A 135 21.66 -20.64 11.74
CA ILE A 135 20.43 -19.84 11.61
C ILE A 135 20.50 -18.97 10.35
N LEU A 136 21.60 -18.25 10.13
CA LEU A 136 21.76 -17.38 8.95
C LEU A 136 21.73 -18.17 7.64
N LYS A 137 22.33 -19.37 7.61
CA LYS A 137 22.22 -20.29 6.46
C LYS A 137 20.79 -20.79 6.26
N SER A 138 20.05 -21.07 7.33
CA SER A 138 18.65 -21.47 7.20
C SER A 138 17.81 -20.35 6.57
N ILE A 139 18.04 -19.09 6.98
CA ILE A 139 17.34 -17.95 6.38
C ILE A 139 17.74 -17.79 4.91
N SER A 140 19.01 -17.99 4.54
CA SER A 140 19.42 -17.90 3.13
C SER A 140 18.77 -18.96 2.24
N VAL A 141 18.45 -20.14 2.79
CA VAL A 141 17.65 -21.17 2.09
C VAL A 141 16.22 -20.70 1.86
N ASP A 142 15.62 -19.96 2.80
CA ASP A 142 14.29 -19.36 2.60
C ASP A 142 14.33 -18.33 1.46
N GLU A 143 15.38 -17.50 1.35
CA GLU A 143 15.51 -16.57 0.22
C GLU A 143 15.66 -17.29 -1.13
N GLU A 144 16.36 -18.43 -1.18
CA GLU A 144 16.39 -19.28 -2.39
C GLU A 144 15.01 -19.82 -2.77
N HIS A 145 14.17 -20.11 -1.77
CA HIS A 145 12.80 -20.51 -2.01
C HIS A 145 11.96 -19.33 -2.51
N HIS A 146 12.11 -18.13 -1.94
CA HIS A 146 11.46 -16.91 -2.41
C HIS A 146 11.83 -16.57 -3.86
N ILE A 147 13.10 -16.70 -4.25
CA ILE A 147 13.56 -16.53 -5.65
C ILE A 147 12.78 -17.45 -6.59
N LYS A 148 12.64 -18.73 -6.27
CA LYS A 148 11.91 -19.70 -7.11
C LYS A 148 10.42 -19.36 -7.23
N ILE A 149 9.80 -18.89 -6.14
CA ILE A 149 8.40 -18.43 -6.16
C ILE A 149 8.27 -17.22 -7.10
N LEU A 150 9.17 -16.24 -7.01
CA LEU A 150 9.17 -15.05 -7.86
C LEU A 150 9.45 -15.37 -9.34
N GLU A 151 10.34 -16.32 -9.63
CA GLU A 151 10.57 -16.84 -10.98
C GLU A 151 9.28 -17.42 -11.56
N HIS A 152 8.57 -18.26 -10.80
CA HIS A 152 7.29 -18.82 -11.23
C HIS A 152 6.22 -17.72 -11.45
N LEU A 153 6.14 -16.73 -10.56
CA LEU A 153 5.26 -15.57 -10.75
C LEU A 153 5.59 -14.78 -12.02
N SER A 154 6.88 -14.64 -12.35
CA SER A 154 7.33 -13.99 -13.59
C SER A 154 6.83 -14.73 -14.83
N GLU A 155 6.87 -16.06 -14.83
CA GLU A 155 6.35 -16.90 -15.91
C GLU A 155 4.83 -16.75 -16.06
N LEU A 156 4.08 -16.75 -14.95
CA LEU A 156 2.63 -16.56 -14.95
C LEU A 156 2.23 -15.20 -15.52
N VAL A 157 2.92 -14.13 -15.11
CA VAL A 157 2.67 -12.77 -15.62
C VAL A 157 3.02 -12.65 -17.11
N GLN A 158 4.08 -13.32 -17.57
CA GLN A 158 4.42 -13.36 -19.00
C GLN A 158 3.37 -14.11 -19.81
N SER A 159 2.84 -15.22 -19.28
CA SER A 159 1.81 -16.04 -19.92
C SER A 159 0.46 -15.33 -19.98
N ALA A 160 0.10 -14.57 -18.94
CA ALA A 160 -1.17 -13.84 -18.85
C ALA A 160 -1.26 -12.65 -19.84
N LYS A 161 -0.13 -12.13 -20.34
CA LYS A 161 -0.11 -11.09 -21.39
C LYS A 161 -0.29 -11.64 -22.81
N GLY A 162 -0.53 -12.95 -22.96
CA GLY A 162 -0.78 -13.64 -24.23
C GLY A 162 -2.26 -13.95 -24.53
N LEU A 163 -3.21 -13.42 -23.75
CA LEU A 163 -4.67 -13.49 -23.98
C LEU A 163 -5.26 -12.10 -24.25
#